data_AF-A0A350IUB2-F1
#
_entry.id   AF-A0A350IUB2-F1
#
_cell.length_a   1.000
_cell.length_b   1.000
_cell.length_c   1.000
_cell.angle_alpha   90.00
_cell.angle_beta   90.00
_cell.angle_gamma   90.00
#
_symmetry.space_group_name_H-M   'P 1'
#
loop_
_entity.id
_entity.type
_entity.pdbx_description
1 polymer ?
#
loop_
_entity_poly.entity_id
_entity_poly.type
_entity_poly.pdbx_seq_one_letter_code
_entity_poly.pdbx_strand_id
1 'polypeptide(L)'
;MPDDDLIAAARELEGASAEAILAWAFRRFQRVAMVASFQAESIVLIDIASRLRPGVEVVTIDTGRLPEETHSLIDTVRRGFPIRLRVITPEPAAVESMTAGHGVNLFRRSPDLRHLCCDVRKTRPLSGALRGYDAWVTGLRREQASSRVTTPVLARDPAHGGIAKLAPLAAWSHDEVWDHVRAHDLPRHPLYARGYTSIGCAPCTRATRPGEAERAGRWWWEDDPVKECGLHLAWAGPPRREAAG
;
A
#
# COMPACT_ATOMS: atom_id res chain seq x y z
N MET A 1 -3.02 -22.50 -3.65
CA MET A 1 -2.78 -22.99 -2.28
C MET A 1 -4.13 -23.09 -1.58
N PRO A 2 -4.44 -24.21 -0.92
CA PRO A 2 -5.63 -24.35 -0.06
C PRO A 2 -5.69 -23.28 1.04
N ASP A 3 -6.88 -23.02 1.56
CA ASP A 3 -7.09 -21.99 2.61
C ASP A 3 -6.43 -22.37 3.93
N ASP A 4 -6.51 -23.64 4.33
CA ASP A 4 -5.92 -24.12 5.58
C ASP A 4 -4.40 -23.95 5.62
N ASP A 5 -3.72 -24.22 4.50
CA ASP A 5 -2.28 -23.99 4.35
C ASP A 5 -1.91 -22.51 4.51
N LEU A 6 -2.74 -21.60 3.95
CA LEU A 6 -2.52 -20.15 4.05
C LEU A 6 -2.70 -19.66 5.48
N ILE A 7 -3.70 -20.19 6.20
CA ILE A 7 -3.96 -19.88 7.60
C ILE A 7 -2.84 -20.40 8.50
N ALA A 8 -2.36 -21.63 8.28
CA ALA A 8 -1.22 -22.18 9.00
C ALA A 8 0.04 -21.34 8.79
N ALA A 9 0.36 -21.03 7.53
CA ALA A 9 1.49 -20.16 7.20
C ALA A 9 1.36 -18.76 7.82
N ALA A 10 0.15 -18.18 7.86
CA ALA A 10 -0.06 -16.88 8.47
C ALA A 10 0.25 -16.87 9.98
N ARG A 11 -0.02 -17.98 10.68
CA ARG A 11 0.32 -18.15 12.10
C ARG A 11 1.83 -18.31 12.31
N GLU A 12 2.49 -19.10 11.46
CA GLU A 12 3.94 -19.31 11.53
C GLU A 12 4.74 -18.04 11.22
N LEU A 13 4.23 -17.22 10.30
CA LEU A 13 4.86 -15.96 9.91
C LEU A 13 4.55 -14.80 10.86
N GLU A 14 3.61 -14.96 11.78
CA GLU A 14 3.31 -13.94 12.78
C GLU A 14 4.52 -13.79 13.73
N GLY A 15 5.09 -12.59 13.80
CA GLY A 15 6.33 -12.32 14.55
C GLY A 15 7.62 -12.63 13.79
N ALA A 16 7.56 -13.14 12.55
CA ALA A 16 8.74 -13.31 11.70
C ALA A 16 9.24 -11.95 11.17
N SER A 17 10.53 -11.87 10.81
CA SER A 17 11.08 -10.65 10.19
C SER A 17 10.51 -10.39 8.80
N ALA A 18 10.59 -9.14 8.35
CA ALA A 18 10.13 -8.77 7.01
C ALA A 18 10.87 -9.56 5.91
N GLU A 19 12.17 -9.80 6.08
CA GLU A 19 13.00 -10.64 5.22
C GLU A 19 12.47 -12.08 5.18
N ALA A 20 12.14 -12.66 6.33
CA ALA A 20 11.65 -14.03 6.42
C ALA A 20 10.28 -14.19 5.72
N ILE A 21 9.37 -13.22 5.92
CA ILE A 21 8.05 -13.19 5.26
C ILE A 21 8.21 -13.06 3.74
N LEU A 22 9.07 -12.16 3.27
CA LEU A 22 9.33 -11.98 1.83
C LEU A 22 10.01 -13.21 1.22
N ALA A 23 11.02 -13.78 1.89
CA ALA A 23 11.71 -14.97 1.44
C ALA A 23 10.75 -16.17 1.37
N TRP A 24 9.85 -16.32 2.34
CA TRP A 24 8.77 -17.32 2.29
C TRP A 24 7.87 -17.10 1.07
N ALA A 25 7.41 -15.86 0.83
CA ALA A 25 6.55 -15.55 -0.31
C ALA A 25 7.23 -15.90 -1.65
N PHE A 26 8.52 -15.57 -1.78
CA PHE A 26 9.30 -15.87 -2.98
C PHE A 26 9.58 -17.36 -3.17
N ARG A 27 9.67 -18.16 -2.11
CA ARG A 27 9.74 -19.63 -2.26
C ARG A 27 8.38 -20.22 -2.62
N ARG A 28 7.30 -19.67 -2.07
CA ARG A 28 5.96 -20.25 -2.18
C ARG A 28 5.24 -19.92 -3.48
N PHE A 29 5.45 -18.71 -4.00
CA PHE A 29 4.73 -18.15 -5.13
C PHE A 29 5.66 -17.79 -6.29
N GLN A 30 5.22 -18.12 -7.49
CA GLN A 30 5.98 -17.83 -8.72
C GLN A 30 5.87 -16.35 -9.06
N ARG A 31 4.65 -15.82 -9.13
CA ARG A 31 4.36 -14.44 -9.52
C ARG A 31 3.93 -13.62 -8.30
N VAL A 32 4.87 -12.82 -7.80
CA VAL A 32 4.66 -11.93 -6.64
C VAL A 32 4.81 -10.47 -7.08
N ALA A 33 3.78 -9.65 -6.84
CA ALA A 33 3.82 -8.21 -7.05
C ALA A 33 4.12 -7.47 -5.75
N MET A 34 5.09 -6.57 -5.75
CA MET A 34 5.24 -5.58 -4.69
C MET A 34 4.43 -4.34 -5.06
N VAL A 35 3.36 -4.02 -4.35
CA VAL A 35 2.55 -2.82 -4.63
C VAL A 35 3.09 -1.64 -3.81
N ALA A 36 3.59 -0.62 -4.51
CA ALA A 36 4.34 0.48 -3.91
C ALA A 36 3.67 1.85 -4.10
N SER A 37 3.50 2.59 -3.00
CA SER A 37 3.15 4.02 -3.00
C SER A 37 4.38 4.93 -2.93
N PHE A 38 5.58 4.35 -2.86
CA PHE A 38 6.87 5.06 -2.69
C PHE A 38 6.95 5.91 -1.42
N GLN A 39 6.12 5.59 -0.43
CA GLN A 39 6.33 6.01 0.95
C GLN A 39 7.40 5.14 1.61
N ALA A 40 7.89 5.55 2.79
CA ALA A 40 9.01 4.92 3.49
C ALA A 40 8.89 3.38 3.58
N GLU A 41 7.70 2.87 3.88
CA GLU A 41 7.39 1.44 3.98
C GLU A 41 7.59 0.70 2.65
N SER A 42 7.16 1.33 1.54
CA SER A 42 7.36 0.75 0.21
C SER A 42 8.84 0.74 -0.17
N ILE A 43 9.58 1.78 0.20
CA ILE A 43 11.03 1.85 -0.07
C ILE A 43 11.79 0.78 0.72
N VAL A 44 11.49 0.60 2.01
CA VAL A 44 12.04 -0.49 2.84
C VAL A 44 11.73 -1.86 2.24
N LEU A 45 10.48 -2.09 1.82
CA LEU A 45 10.09 -3.35 1.19
C LEU A 45 10.81 -3.60 -0.15
N ILE A 46 10.97 -2.57 -0.98
CA ILE A 46 11.72 -2.67 -2.25
C ILE A 46 13.19 -2.98 -1.98
N ASP A 47 13.80 -2.32 -1.00
CA ASP A 47 15.17 -2.55 -0.57
C ASP A 47 15.39 -4.01 -0.14
N ILE A 48 14.58 -4.51 0.79
CA ILE A 48 14.66 -5.90 1.25
C ILE A 48 14.38 -6.88 0.11
N ALA A 49 13.28 -6.68 -0.64
CA ALA A 49 12.87 -7.60 -1.69
C ALA A 49 13.88 -7.70 -2.83
N SER A 50 14.50 -6.58 -3.23
CA SER A 50 15.45 -6.54 -4.34
C SER A 50 16.78 -7.26 -4.02
N ARG A 51 17.20 -7.30 -2.74
CA ARG A 51 18.32 -8.13 -2.28
C ARG A 51 18.00 -9.62 -2.28
N LEU A 52 16.78 -9.99 -1.89
CA LEU A 52 16.34 -11.38 -1.85
C LEU A 52 16.06 -11.95 -3.25
N ARG A 53 15.52 -11.13 -4.15
CA ARG A 53 15.16 -11.48 -5.52
C ARG A 53 15.44 -10.30 -6.45
N PRO A 54 16.65 -10.20 -7.03
CA PRO A 54 16.93 -9.24 -8.08
C PRO A 54 15.93 -9.38 -9.24
N GLY A 55 15.42 -8.24 -9.73
CA GLY A 55 14.39 -8.21 -10.76
C GLY A 55 12.96 -8.48 -10.26
N VAL A 56 12.74 -8.46 -8.94
CA VAL A 56 11.39 -8.51 -8.36
C VAL A 56 10.49 -7.44 -8.98
N GLU A 57 9.23 -7.80 -9.22
CA GLU A 57 8.28 -6.92 -9.88
C GLU A 57 7.66 -5.97 -8.86
N VAL A 58 7.76 -4.68 -9.15
CA VAL A 58 7.14 -3.60 -8.37
C VAL A 58 6.06 -2.97 -9.23
N VAL A 59 4.85 -2.89 -8.70
CA VAL A 59 3.69 -2.29 -9.35
C VAL A 59 3.33 -1.02 -8.59
N THR A 60 3.11 0.06 -9.33
CA THR A 60 2.59 1.30 -8.77
C THR A 60 1.48 1.87 -9.62
N ILE A 61 0.66 2.73 -9.04
CA ILE A 61 -0.48 3.33 -9.71
C ILE A 61 -0.25 4.83 -9.81
N ASP A 62 -0.03 5.31 -11.02
CA ASP A 62 -0.11 6.73 -11.30
C ASP A 62 -1.57 7.13 -11.51
N THR A 63 -2.12 7.77 -10.48
CA THR A 63 -3.49 8.28 -10.51
C THR A 63 -3.71 9.45 -11.46
N GLY A 64 -2.65 10.01 -12.05
CA GLY A 64 -2.64 11.27 -12.79
C GLY A 64 -2.78 12.51 -11.89
N ARG A 65 -2.71 12.32 -10.56
CA ARG A 65 -2.87 13.36 -9.53
C ARG A 65 -1.88 13.19 -8.38
N LEU A 66 -0.78 12.46 -8.60
CA LEU A 66 0.31 12.36 -7.63
C LEU A 66 1.09 13.69 -7.57
N PRO A 67 1.74 14.01 -6.44
CA PRO A 67 2.75 15.07 -6.40
C PRO A 67 3.91 14.78 -7.36
N GLU A 68 4.48 15.83 -7.95
CA GLU A 68 5.69 15.73 -8.79
C GLU A 68 6.84 15.07 -8.02
N GLU A 69 6.95 15.32 -6.72
CA GLU A 69 7.95 14.70 -5.85
C GLU A 69 7.79 13.17 -5.77
N THR A 70 6.57 12.65 -5.93
CA THR A 70 6.32 11.20 -6.01
C THR A 70 6.81 10.64 -7.33
N HIS A 71 6.54 11.32 -8.46
CA HIS A 71 7.05 10.92 -9.77
C HIS A 71 8.58 10.93 -9.83
N SER A 72 9.20 11.98 -9.30
CA SER A 72 10.67 12.07 -9.18
C SER A 72 11.26 10.92 -8.35
N LEU A 73 10.57 10.51 -7.27
CA LEU A 73 11.01 9.38 -6.44
C LEU A 73 10.83 8.03 -7.15
N ILE A 74 9.72 7.83 -7.87
CA ILE A 74 9.48 6.65 -8.74
C ILE A 74 10.66 6.45 -9.69
N ASP A 75 11.09 7.52 -10.34
CA ASP A 75 12.20 7.51 -11.29
C ASP A 75 13.56 7.26 -10.63
N THR A 76 13.77 7.84 -9.45
CA THR A 76 14.98 7.59 -8.64
C THR A 76 15.09 6.12 -8.27
N VAL A 77 14.00 5.51 -7.78
CA VAL A 77 13.97 4.11 -7.38
C VAL A 77 14.11 3.18 -8.59
N ARG A 78 13.47 3.51 -9.72
CA ARG A 78 13.62 2.77 -10.98
C ARG A 78 15.08 2.64 -11.41
N ARG A 79 15.87 3.70 -11.24
CA ARG A 79 17.29 3.71 -11.62
C ARG A 79 18.20 3.11 -10.54
N GLY A 80 17.84 3.26 -9.27
CA GLY A 80 18.70 2.90 -8.14
C GLY A 80 18.56 1.45 -7.66
N PHE A 81 17.42 0.79 -7.89
CA PHE A 81 17.17 -0.55 -7.38
C PHE A 81 17.10 -1.59 -8.52
N PRO A 82 17.59 -2.83 -8.31
CA PRO A 82 17.52 -3.90 -9.30
C PRO A 82 16.10 -4.52 -9.32
N ILE A 83 15.11 -3.76 -9.79
CA ILE A 83 13.69 -4.13 -9.83
C ILE A 83 13.10 -3.99 -11.24
N ARG A 84 11.97 -4.66 -11.48
CA ARG A 84 11.13 -4.41 -12.66
C ARG A 84 9.94 -3.56 -12.26
N LEU A 85 10.01 -2.26 -12.53
CA LEU A 85 8.97 -1.31 -12.14
C LEU A 85 7.92 -1.12 -13.24
N ARG A 86 6.67 -1.47 -12.93
CA ARG A 86 5.49 -1.27 -13.77
C ARG A 86 4.61 -0.15 -13.21
N VAL A 87 4.40 0.89 -14.01
CA VAL A 87 3.52 2.03 -13.66
C VAL A 87 2.18 1.81 -14.35
N ILE A 88 1.11 1.79 -13.58
CA ILE A 88 -0.26 1.57 -14.05
C ILE A 88 -1.02 2.88 -14.00
N THR A 89 -1.70 3.23 -15.08
CA THR A 89 -2.55 4.42 -15.17
C THR A 89 -4.02 4.01 -15.22
N PRO A 90 -4.96 4.90 -14.81
CA PRO A 90 -6.38 4.62 -14.95
C PRO A 90 -6.83 4.63 -16.41
N GLU A 91 -7.94 3.93 -16.67
CA GLU A 91 -8.62 3.91 -17.97
C GLU A 91 -9.09 5.32 -18.36
N PRO A 92 -8.60 5.91 -19.46
CA PRO A 92 -8.94 7.28 -19.86
C PRO A 92 -10.44 7.53 -19.96
N ALA A 93 -11.19 6.63 -20.59
CA ALA A 93 -12.63 6.80 -20.78
C ALA A 93 -13.40 6.83 -19.45
N ALA A 94 -12.98 6.05 -18.45
CA ALA A 94 -13.58 6.04 -17.13
C ALA A 94 -13.30 7.35 -16.37
N VAL A 95 -12.08 7.89 -16.51
CA VAL A 95 -11.72 9.19 -15.94
C VAL A 95 -12.50 10.33 -16.59
N GLU A 96 -12.62 10.32 -17.92
CA GLU A 96 -13.38 11.29 -18.69
C GLU A 96 -14.84 11.31 -18.25
N SER A 97 -15.52 10.16 -18.26
CA SER A 97 -16.91 10.03 -17.84
C SER A 97 -17.15 10.54 -16.42
N MET A 98 -16.30 10.14 -15.46
CA MET A 98 -16.38 10.58 -14.07
C MET A 98 -16.22 12.10 -13.92
N THR A 99 -15.26 12.69 -14.64
CA THR A 99 -14.98 14.14 -14.53
C THR A 99 -15.99 14.99 -15.28
N ALA A 100 -16.54 14.51 -16.40
CA ALA A 100 -17.63 15.17 -17.11
C ALA A 100 -18.92 15.19 -16.27
N GLY A 101 -19.24 14.09 -15.59
CA GLY A 101 -20.45 14.00 -14.75
C GLY A 101 -20.37 14.74 -13.42
N HIS A 102 -19.17 14.83 -12.80
CA HIS A 102 -19.05 15.30 -11.42
C HIS A 102 -18.00 16.42 -11.19
N GLY A 103 -17.28 16.82 -12.24
CA GLY A 103 -16.20 17.80 -12.18
C GLY A 103 -14.84 17.21 -11.77
N VAL A 104 -13.75 17.91 -12.11
CA VAL A 104 -12.36 17.46 -11.92
C VAL A 104 -11.93 17.28 -10.46
N ASN A 105 -12.67 17.89 -9.53
CA ASN A 105 -12.44 17.81 -8.08
C ASN A 105 -13.67 17.25 -7.33
N LEU A 106 -14.42 16.32 -7.95
CA LEU A 106 -15.58 15.65 -7.37
C LEU A 106 -15.40 15.14 -5.93
N PHE A 107 -14.18 14.70 -5.60
CA PHE A 107 -13.80 14.18 -4.28
C PHE A 107 -13.93 15.18 -3.12
N ARG A 108 -14.13 16.48 -3.40
CA ARG A 108 -14.42 17.50 -2.38
C ARG A 108 -15.90 17.65 -2.06
N ARG A 109 -16.78 17.07 -2.89
CA ARG A 109 -18.22 17.29 -2.81
C ARG A 109 -18.91 16.32 -1.85
N SER A 110 -18.45 15.07 -1.80
CA SER A 110 -18.95 14.07 -0.84
C SER A 110 -17.97 12.89 -0.70
N PRO A 111 -18.06 12.13 0.42
CA PRO A 111 -17.31 10.88 0.58
C PRO A 111 -17.57 9.86 -0.54
N ASP A 112 -18.81 9.75 -1.04
CA ASP A 112 -19.14 8.84 -2.13
C ASP A 112 -18.41 9.21 -3.44
N LEU A 113 -18.34 10.50 -3.77
CA LEU A 113 -17.60 10.95 -4.95
C LEU A 113 -16.08 10.87 -4.75
N ARG A 114 -15.58 10.97 -3.52
CA ARG A 114 -14.20 10.61 -3.20
C ARG A 114 -13.93 9.13 -3.43
N HIS A 115 -14.81 8.25 -2.95
CA HIS A 115 -14.69 6.80 -3.16
C HIS A 115 -14.75 6.46 -4.64
N LEU A 116 -15.67 7.04 -5.41
CA LEU A 116 -15.71 6.91 -6.86
C LEU A 116 -14.39 7.33 -7.52
N CYS A 117 -13.83 8.48 -7.13
CA CYS A 117 -12.54 8.95 -7.63
C CYS A 117 -11.40 7.98 -7.31
N CYS A 118 -11.35 7.46 -6.07
CA CYS A 118 -10.35 6.48 -5.67
C CYS A 118 -10.54 5.15 -6.40
N ASP A 119 -11.77 4.70 -6.60
CA ASP A 119 -12.09 3.47 -7.30
C ASP A 119 -11.64 3.53 -8.76
N VAL A 120 -12.06 4.57 -9.50
CA VAL A 120 -11.69 4.79 -10.91
C VAL A 120 -10.18 4.98 -11.07
N ARG A 121 -9.53 5.76 -10.19
CA ARG A 121 -8.11 6.10 -10.34
C ARG A 121 -7.14 5.09 -9.70
N LYS A 122 -7.59 4.25 -8.76
CA LYS A 122 -6.70 3.38 -7.96
C LYS A 122 -7.18 1.94 -7.91
N THR A 123 -8.39 1.71 -7.42
CA THR A 123 -8.84 0.34 -7.11
C THR A 123 -9.01 -0.49 -8.37
N ARG A 124 -9.79 -0.02 -9.36
CA ARG A 124 -9.98 -0.78 -10.62
C ARG A 124 -8.67 -0.99 -11.39
N PRO A 125 -7.79 0.02 -11.56
CA PRO A 125 -6.50 -0.19 -12.21
C PRO A 125 -5.63 -1.21 -11.47
N LEU A 126 -5.59 -1.18 -10.13
CA LEU A 126 -4.86 -2.18 -9.35
C LEU A 126 -5.42 -3.58 -9.57
N SER A 127 -6.75 -3.73 -9.50
CA SER A 127 -7.37 -5.04 -9.67
C SER A 127 -7.10 -5.63 -11.05
N GLY A 128 -7.09 -4.79 -12.10
CA GLY A 128 -6.65 -5.21 -13.44
C GLY A 128 -5.17 -5.60 -13.46
N ALA A 129 -4.32 -4.80 -12.83
CA ALA A 129 -2.88 -5.04 -12.77
C ALA A 129 -2.51 -6.33 -12.02
N LEU A 130 -3.24 -6.70 -10.97
CA LEU A 130 -2.98 -7.90 -10.17
C LEU A 130 -3.52 -9.19 -10.80
N ARG A 131 -4.23 -9.12 -11.95
CA ARG A 131 -4.62 -10.32 -12.67
C ARG A 131 -3.39 -11.10 -13.13
N GLY A 132 -3.39 -12.40 -12.83
CA GLY A 132 -2.25 -13.25 -13.15
C GLY A 132 -1.06 -13.08 -12.20
N TYR A 133 -1.26 -12.62 -10.97
CA TYR A 133 -0.31 -12.88 -9.88
C TYR A 133 -0.85 -13.98 -8.98
N ASP A 134 0.04 -14.56 -8.17
CA ASP A 134 -0.32 -15.57 -7.17
C ASP A 134 -0.33 -14.94 -5.77
N ALA A 135 0.46 -13.88 -5.58
CA ALA A 135 0.49 -13.09 -4.37
C ALA A 135 0.85 -11.63 -4.62
N TRP A 136 0.51 -10.75 -3.68
CA TRP A 136 0.99 -9.39 -3.64
C TRP A 136 1.37 -8.92 -2.24
N VAL A 137 2.27 -7.95 -2.20
CA VAL A 137 2.85 -7.39 -0.97
C VAL A 137 2.49 -5.93 -0.86
N THR A 138 2.21 -5.47 0.35
CA THR A 138 1.91 -4.07 0.66
C THR A 138 2.64 -3.61 1.93
N GLY A 139 2.96 -2.32 1.99
CA GLY A 139 3.60 -1.67 3.15
C GLY A 139 2.63 -1.25 4.24
N LEU A 140 1.59 -2.04 4.52
CA LEU A 140 0.70 -1.73 5.65
C LEU A 140 1.39 -2.07 6.98
N ARG A 141 1.20 -1.19 7.97
CA ARG A 141 1.54 -1.43 9.38
C ARG A 141 0.31 -1.26 10.26
N ARG A 142 0.29 -1.96 11.39
CA ARG A 142 -0.79 -1.88 12.38
C ARG A 142 -0.88 -0.51 13.06
N GLU A 143 0.25 0.18 13.24
CA GLU A 143 0.32 1.48 13.92
C GLU A 143 -0.20 2.66 13.07
N GLN A 144 -0.29 2.51 11.74
CA GLN A 144 -0.64 3.62 10.84
C GLN A 144 -2.04 4.21 11.02
N ALA A 145 -2.99 3.40 11.54
CA ALA A 145 -4.37 3.80 11.75
C ALA A 145 -5.08 2.83 12.70
N SER A 146 -6.09 3.31 13.43
CA SER A 146 -6.98 2.47 14.25
C SER A 146 -7.67 1.37 13.43
N SER A 147 -7.96 1.63 12.16
CA SER A 147 -8.54 0.66 11.22
C SER A 147 -7.59 -0.46 10.79
N ARG A 148 -6.29 -0.36 11.11
CA ARG A 148 -5.24 -1.29 10.67
C ARG A 148 -4.70 -2.17 11.78
N VAL A 149 -5.14 -2.02 13.03
CA VAL A 149 -4.60 -2.73 14.19
C VAL A 149 -4.69 -4.26 14.07
N THR A 150 -5.62 -4.77 13.27
CA THR A 150 -5.83 -6.20 13.00
C THR A 150 -5.22 -6.68 11.68
N THR A 151 -4.40 -5.87 11.00
CA THR A 151 -3.75 -6.24 9.74
C THR A 151 -2.97 -7.55 9.92
N PRO A 152 -3.32 -8.63 9.20
CA PRO A 152 -2.58 -9.88 9.29
C PRO A 152 -1.30 -9.79 8.44
N VAL A 153 -0.27 -10.57 8.82
CA VAL A 153 0.97 -10.66 8.02
C VAL A 153 0.73 -11.32 6.66
N LEU A 154 -0.24 -12.24 6.58
CA LEU A 154 -0.63 -12.99 5.41
C LEU A 154 -2.12 -13.30 5.48
N ALA A 155 -2.87 -13.05 4.40
CA ALA A 155 -4.23 -13.57 4.25
C ALA A 155 -4.61 -13.73 2.78
N ARG A 156 -5.77 -14.35 2.53
CA ARG A 156 -6.38 -14.38 1.20
C ARG A 156 -7.02 -13.03 0.90
N ASP A 157 -6.86 -12.55 -0.33
CA ASP A 157 -7.48 -11.31 -0.79
C ASP A 157 -8.64 -11.60 -1.76
N PRO A 158 -9.89 -11.66 -1.26
CA PRO A 158 -11.03 -11.95 -2.11
C PRO A 158 -11.29 -10.85 -3.15
N ALA A 159 -10.87 -9.60 -2.90
CA ALA A 159 -11.05 -8.50 -3.84
C ALA A 159 -10.19 -8.64 -5.10
N HIS A 160 -9.15 -9.47 -5.06
CA HIS A 160 -8.19 -9.65 -6.16
C HIS A 160 -8.14 -11.11 -6.63
N GLY A 161 -9.30 -11.75 -6.75
CA GLY A 161 -9.40 -13.13 -7.25
C GLY A 161 -8.89 -14.18 -6.27
N GLY A 162 -8.80 -13.84 -4.98
CA GLY A 162 -8.35 -14.76 -3.94
C GLY A 162 -6.85 -14.99 -3.93
N ILE A 163 -6.02 -14.12 -4.52
CA ILE A 163 -4.56 -14.23 -4.43
C ILE A 163 -4.10 -13.99 -2.98
N ALA A 164 -2.90 -14.45 -2.63
CA ALA A 164 -2.34 -14.17 -1.30
C ALA A 164 -1.95 -12.69 -1.18
N LYS A 165 -2.15 -12.11 -0.01
CA LYS A 165 -1.74 -10.75 0.31
C LYS A 165 -0.91 -10.72 1.57
N LEU A 166 0.23 -10.04 1.51
CA LEU A 166 1.20 -9.99 2.60
C LEU A 166 1.46 -8.55 3.06
N ALA A 167 1.60 -8.37 4.37
CA ALA A 167 2.12 -7.16 5.01
C ALA A 167 3.36 -7.53 5.84
N PRO A 168 4.56 -7.62 5.23
CA PRO A 168 5.78 -7.99 5.94
C PRO A 168 6.17 -7.00 7.05
N LEU A 169 5.71 -5.75 6.93
CA LEU A 169 5.93 -4.70 7.93
C LEU A 169 4.75 -4.55 8.91
N ALA A 170 3.80 -5.50 8.97
CA ALA A 170 2.59 -5.36 9.78
C ALA A 170 2.89 -5.02 11.25
N ALA A 171 3.94 -5.64 11.81
CA ALA A 171 4.36 -5.48 13.19
C ALA A 171 5.39 -4.35 13.42
N TRP A 172 5.91 -3.73 12.36
CA TRP A 172 6.90 -2.67 12.50
C TRP A 172 6.26 -1.39 13.05
N SER A 173 6.99 -0.72 13.92
CA SER A 173 6.73 0.62 14.39
C SER A 173 7.13 1.66 13.34
N HIS A 174 6.70 2.90 13.55
CA HIS A 174 7.20 4.04 12.77
C HIS A 174 8.73 4.16 12.81
N ASP A 175 9.33 4.02 14.00
CA ASP A 175 10.76 4.23 14.20
C ASP A 175 11.59 3.15 13.52
N GLU A 176 11.18 1.87 13.60
CA GLU A 176 11.86 0.77 12.89
C GLU A 176 11.92 1.00 11.38
N VAL A 177 10.85 1.51 10.77
CA VAL A 177 10.85 1.85 9.33
C VAL A 177 11.91 2.92 9.04
N TRP A 178 11.96 3.97 9.85
CA TRP A 178 12.88 5.07 9.62
C TRP A 178 14.33 4.76 10.00
N ASP A 179 14.55 3.91 11.00
CA ASP A 179 15.86 3.35 11.33
C ASP A 179 16.41 2.57 10.15
N HIS A 180 15.59 1.71 9.52
CA HIS A 180 15.99 0.99 8.31
C HIS A 180 16.30 1.94 7.14
N VAL A 181 15.45 2.94 6.91
CA VAL A 181 15.68 3.97 5.88
C VAL A 181 17.01 4.69 6.09
N ARG A 182 17.36 5.04 7.33
CA ARG A 182 18.64 5.70 7.66
C ARG A 182 19.83 4.74 7.54
N ALA A 183 19.71 3.55 8.10
CA ALA A 183 20.80 2.57 8.16
C ALA A 183 21.25 2.13 6.76
N HIS A 184 20.33 2.10 5.79
CA HIS A 184 20.61 1.69 4.41
C HIS A 184 20.67 2.86 3.42
N ASP A 185 20.70 4.11 3.90
CA ASP A 185 20.75 5.33 3.07
C ASP A 185 19.69 5.34 1.95
N LEU A 186 18.46 4.95 2.30
CA LEU A 186 17.39 4.80 1.31
C LEU A 186 16.83 6.16 0.88
N PRO A 187 16.40 6.32 -0.40
CA PRO A 187 15.82 7.56 -0.87
C PRO A 187 14.51 7.86 -0.13
N ARG A 188 14.35 9.13 0.25
CA ARG A 188 13.22 9.61 1.05
C ARG A 188 12.33 10.53 0.21
N HIS A 189 11.02 10.44 0.42
CA HIS A 189 10.09 11.35 -0.23
C HIS A 189 10.31 12.80 0.27
N PRO A 190 10.58 13.79 -0.59
CA PRO A 190 10.91 15.15 -0.17
C PRO A 190 9.84 15.83 0.71
N LEU A 191 8.57 15.49 0.47
CA LEU A 191 7.45 15.99 1.28
C LEU A 191 7.53 15.63 2.78
N TYR A 192 8.25 14.58 3.18
CA TYR A 192 8.47 14.29 4.60
C TYR A 192 9.14 15.48 5.32
N ALA A 193 10.13 16.12 4.68
CA ALA A 193 10.80 17.31 5.22
C ALA A 193 9.88 18.55 5.28
N ARG A 194 8.70 18.50 4.65
CA ARG A 194 7.68 19.55 4.64
C ARG A 194 6.51 19.24 5.57
N GLY A 195 6.68 18.28 6.50
CA GLY A 195 5.68 17.92 7.50
C GLY A 195 4.59 16.96 7.02
N TYR A 196 4.76 16.31 5.87
CA TYR A 196 3.85 15.26 5.44
C TYR A 196 4.20 13.95 6.15
N THR A 197 3.22 13.31 6.78
CA THR A 197 3.39 12.02 7.48
C THR A 197 2.76 10.86 6.69
N SER A 198 1.68 11.12 5.95
CA SER A 198 1.09 10.19 4.99
C SER A 198 0.86 10.88 3.66
N ILE A 199 1.36 10.28 2.57
CA ILE A 199 1.37 10.89 1.23
C ILE A 199 0.43 10.12 0.30
N GLY A 200 -0.40 10.84 -0.45
CA GLY A 200 -1.27 10.30 -1.48
C GLY A 200 -1.34 11.25 -2.67
N CYS A 201 -2.50 11.33 -3.32
CA CYS A 201 -2.70 12.30 -4.40
C CYS A 201 -2.56 13.73 -3.86
N ALA A 202 -1.93 14.62 -4.62
CA ALA A 202 -1.68 16.01 -4.27
C ALA A 202 -2.93 16.76 -3.76
N PRO A 203 -4.12 16.70 -4.41
CA PRO A 203 -5.29 17.45 -3.94
C PRO A 203 -5.96 16.85 -2.70
N CYS A 204 -5.54 15.65 -2.28
CA CYS A 204 -6.13 14.87 -1.20
C CYS A 204 -5.16 14.61 -0.03
N THR A 205 -3.99 15.26 -0.06
CA THR A 205 -2.98 15.19 0.98
C THR A 205 -2.53 16.59 1.42
N ARG A 206 -2.37 16.82 2.73
CA ARG A 206 -1.68 17.98 3.30
C ARG A 206 -0.63 17.55 4.32
N ALA A 207 0.28 18.45 4.67
CA ALA A 207 1.14 18.30 5.83
C ALA A 207 0.31 18.21 7.12
N THR A 208 0.80 17.45 8.10
CA THR A 208 0.24 17.36 9.44
C THR A 208 0.89 18.38 10.37
N ARG A 209 0.17 18.77 11.42
CA ARG A 209 0.66 19.59 12.52
C ARG A 209 1.21 18.71 13.65
N PRO A 210 2.10 19.23 14.51
CA PRO A 210 2.52 18.52 15.71
C PRO A 210 1.31 18.03 16.53
N GLY A 211 1.32 16.77 16.94
CA GLY A 211 0.23 16.14 17.69
C GLY A 211 -0.95 15.60 16.86
N GLU A 212 -1.03 15.90 15.56
CA GLU A 212 -2.00 15.23 14.69
C GLU A 212 -1.57 13.77 14.41
N ALA A 213 -2.56 12.88 14.26
CA ALA A 213 -2.30 11.48 13.89
C ALA A 213 -1.58 11.36 12.52
N GLU A 214 -0.84 10.27 12.31
CA GLU A 214 -0.02 10.01 11.09
C GLU A 214 -0.80 10.18 9.77
N ARG A 215 -2.12 9.91 9.77
CA ARG A 215 -2.98 10.02 8.59
C ARG A 215 -3.91 11.23 8.58
N ALA A 216 -3.80 12.15 9.53
CA ALA A 216 -4.68 13.33 9.62
C ALA A 216 -4.60 14.25 8.39
N GLY A 217 -3.48 14.22 7.66
CA GLY A 217 -3.33 14.95 6.40
C GLY A 217 -4.11 14.37 5.21
N ARG A 218 -4.76 13.21 5.37
CA ARG A 218 -5.50 12.51 4.31
C ARG A 218 -6.97 12.88 4.37
N TRP A 219 -7.53 13.37 3.26
CA TRP A 219 -8.95 13.79 3.17
C TRP A 219 -9.40 14.61 4.39
N TRP A 220 -8.57 15.58 4.76
CA TRP A 220 -8.65 16.35 6.00
C TRP A 220 -9.91 17.22 6.13
N TRP A 221 -10.69 17.33 5.04
CA TRP A 221 -11.96 18.05 5.01
C TRP A 221 -13.16 17.17 5.39
N GLU A 222 -12.98 15.84 5.49
CA GLU A 222 -14.06 14.91 5.86
C GLU A 222 -14.00 14.58 7.35
N ASP A 223 -15.15 14.30 7.94
CA ASP A 223 -15.29 13.76 9.30
C ASP A 223 -15.37 12.21 9.28
N ASP A 224 -14.47 11.60 8.53
CA ASP A 224 -14.29 10.14 8.47
C ASP A 224 -13.09 9.77 9.35
N PRO A 225 -13.28 9.06 10.48
CA PRO A 225 -12.18 8.67 11.35
C PRO A 225 -11.32 7.54 10.77
N VAL A 226 -11.83 6.78 9.79
CA VAL A 226 -11.16 5.59 9.22
C VAL A 226 -10.11 6.00 8.18
N LYS A 227 -10.35 7.07 7.41
CA LYS A 227 -9.44 7.62 6.40
C LYS A 227 -8.83 6.51 5.52
N GLU A 228 -9.67 5.75 4.83
CA GLU A 228 -9.25 4.72 3.88
C GLU A 228 -9.71 4.99 2.43
N CYS A 229 -8.90 4.55 1.47
CA CYS A 229 -9.14 4.81 0.04
C CYS A 229 -9.87 3.70 -0.71
N GLY A 230 -10.05 2.52 -0.10
CA GLY A 230 -10.64 1.36 -0.77
C GLY A 230 -9.67 0.21 -1.07
N LEU A 231 -8.37 0.47 -1.22
CA LEU A 231 -7.38 -0.54 -1.63
C LEU A 231 -7.20 -1.74 -0.67
N HIS A 232 -7.64 -1.61 0.57
CA HIS A 232 -7.41 -2.61 1.62
C HIS A 232 -8.69 -3.03 2.37
N LEU A 233 -9.88 -2.56 1.96
CA LEU A 233 -11.12 -2.74 2.73
C LEU A 233 -11.55 -4.20 2.89
N ALA A 234 -11.16 -5.10 1.98
CA ALA A 234 -11.48 -6.53 2.05
C ALA A 234 -10.45 -7.36 2.84
N TRP A 235 -9.48 -6.72 3.50
CA TRP A 235 -8.39 -7.39 4.19
C TRP A 235 -8.57 -7.40 5.70
N ALA A 236 -9.50 -8.23 6.17
CA ALA A 236 -9.60 -8.60 7.57
C ALA A 236 -8.93 -9.96 7.77
N GLY A 237 -8.15 -10.12 8.85
CA GLY A 237 -7.70 -11.44 9.29
C GLY A 237 -8.91 -12.31 9.68
N PRO A 238 -8.74 -13.64 9.80
CA PRO A 238 -9.81 -14.49 10.32
C PRO A 238 -10.25 -13.98 11.71
N PRO A 239 -11.54 -14.06 12.05
CA PRO A 239 -12.02 -13.65 13.36
C PRO A 239 -11.22 -14.40 14.44
N ARG A 240 -10.74 -13.67 15.46
CA ARG A 240 -10.09 -14.31 16.62
C ARG A 240 -11.12 -15.24 17.23
N ARG A 241 -10.78 -16.52 17.44
CA ARG A 241 -11.60 -17.39 18.29
C ARG A 241 -11.68 -16.70 19.65
N GLU A 242 -12.89 -16.36 20.08
CA GLU A 242 -13.15 -16.02 21.46
C GLU A 242 -12.58 -17.16 22.31
N ALA A 243 -11.73 -16.82 23.29
CA ALA A 243 -11.30 -17.78 24.28
C ALA A 243 -12.58 -18.27 24.98
N ALA A 244 -12.95 -19.52 24.74
CA ALA A 244 -13.99 -20.17 25.52
C ALA A 244 -13.55 -20.08 26.99
N GLY A 245 -14.32 -19.31 27.77
CA GLY A 245 -14.18 -19.26 29.22
C GLY A 245 -14.63 -20.57 29.87
#